data_AF-A0A7L4Z1L0-F1
#
_entry.id   AF-A0A7L4Z1L0-F1
#
_cell.length_a   1.000
_cell.length_b   1.000
_cell.length_c   1.000
_cell.angle_alpha   90.00
_cell.angle_beta   90.00
_cell.angle_gamma   90.00
#
_symmetry.space_group_name_H-M   'P 1'
#
loop_
_entity.id
_entity.type
_entity.pdbx_description
1 polymer ?
#
loop_
_entity_poly.entity_id
_entity_poly.type
_entity_poly.pdbx_seq_one_letter_code
_entity_poly.pdbx_strand_id
1 'polypeptide(L)'
;MTAAPQGPGFSTTVEALRLREWLLGPGQATLVMDQFSADDFQLVVDDRADVHVNSRDRRFYLGWFPLGRPGTDGEGWKIAVTGAAKARGYQMSFDTETPADVVAAAVARVLETSQQV
;
A
#
# COMPACT_ATOMS: atom_id res chain seq x y z
N MET A 1 -5.56 55.96 -4.50
CA MET A 1 -5.41 54.54 -4.91
C MET A 1 -6.19 53.70 -3.93
N THR A 2 -7.33 53.16 -4.36
CA THR A 2 -8.17 52.26 -3.56
C THR A 2 -7.68 50.84 -3.80
N ALA A 3 -7.15 50.19 -2.77
CA ALA A 3 -6.72 48.80 -2.86
C ALA A 3 -7.94 47.90 -3.12
N ALA A 4 -7.83 47.00 -4.09
CA ALA A 4 -8.86 46.02 -4.40
C ALA A 4 -9.10 45.08 -3.20
N PRO A 5 -10.34 44.60 -2.98
CA PRO A 5 -10.60 43.60 -1.96
C PRO A 5 -9.80 42.33 -2.26
N GLN A 6 -9.01 41.88 -1.28
CA GLN A 6 -8.33 40.60 -1.33
C GLN A 6 -9.40 39.51 -1.46
N GLY A 7 -9.40 38.75 -2.56
CA GLY A 7 -10.28 37.60 -2.75
C GLY A 7 -10.09 36.57 -1.63
N PRO A 8 -10.98 35.56 -1.52
CA PRO A 8 -10.90 34.57 -0.44
C PRO A 8 -9.65 33.71 -0.61
N GLY A 9 -8.52 34.19 -0.08
CA GLY A 9 -7.34 33.38 0.17
C GLY A 9 -7.64 32.34 1.25
N PHE A 10 -6.79 31.32 1.36
CA PHE A 10 -6.87 30.30 2.41
C PHE A 10 -7.01 30.96 3.79
N SER A 11 -8.24 30.99 4.33
CA SER A 11 -8.53 31.41 5.69
C SER A 11 -8.12 30.27 6.61
N THR A 12 -6.84 30.26 7.01
CA THR A 12 -6.27 29.24 7.87
C THR A 12 -6.24 29.76 9.31
N THR A 13 -6.80 28.99 10.24
CA THR A 13 -6.71 29.28 11.68
C THR A 13 -5.33 28.88 12.21
N VAL A 14 -4.92 29.43 13.35
CA VAL A 14 -3.66 28.99 14.02
C VAL A 14 -3.70 27.49 14.35
N GLU A 15 -4.89 26.92 14.58
CA GLU A 15 -5.06 25.48 14.75
C GLU A 15 -4.79 24.68 13.47
N ALA A 16 -5.13 25.24 12.29
CA ALA A 16 -4.82 24.64 10.99
C ALA A 16 -3.33 24.74 10.60
N LEU A 17 -2.54 25.55 11.32
CA LEU A 17 -1.08 25.65 11.18
C LEU A 17 -0.32 24.67 12.11
N ARG A 18 -1.02 23.86 12.91
CA ARG A 18 -0.34 22.88 13.78
C ARG A 18 0.45 21.90 12.93
N LEU A 19 1.73 21.73 13.27
CA LEU A 19 2.60 20.75 12.63
C LEU A 19 2.04 19.35 12.89
N ARG A 20 1.91 18.57 11.83
CA ARG A 20 1.58 17.15 11.93
C ARG A 20 2.86 16.36 12.15
N GLU A 21 2.81 15.42 13.06
CA GLU A 21 3.78 14.33 13.08
C GLU A 21 3.37 13.32 12.02
N TRP A 22 4.37 12.75 11.35
CA TRP A 22 4.19 11.79 10.28
C TRP A 22 4.81 10.46 10.69
N LEU A 23 4.15 9.38 10.33
CA LEU A 23 4.73 8.04 10.50
C LEU A 23 5.91 7.90 9.54
N LEU A 24 7.08 7.53 10.09
CA LEU A 24 8.32 7.38 9.34
C LEU A 24 8.89 5.98 9.52
N GLY A 25 9.54 5.49 8.48
CA GLY A 25 10.21 4.20 8.45
C GLY A 25 9.27 3.02 8.19
N PRO A 26 9.85 1.84 7.89
CA PRO A 26 9.12 0.67 7.40
C PRO A 26 8.14 0.05 8.40
N GLY A 27 8.35 0.24 9.70
CA GLY A 27 7.53 -0.41 10.73
C GLY A 27 7.66 -1.94 10.71
N GLN A 28 6.56 -2.64 11.03
CA GLN A 28 6.53 -4.10 11.17
C GLN A 28 5.73 -4.74 10.02
N ALA A 29 6.40 -5.52 9.18
CA ALA A 29 5.77 -6.21 8.05
C ALA A 29 4.64 -7.17 8.45
N THR A 30 4.65 -7.68 9.69
CA THR A 30 3.60 -8.55 10.23
C THR A 30 2.22 -7.90 10.20
N LEU A 31 2.12 -6.57 10.32
CA LEU A 31 0.85 -5.83 10.18
C LEU A 31 0.18 -6.04 8.82
N VAL A 32 0.97 -6.33 7.79
CA VAL A 32 0.47 -6.67 6.45
C VAL A 32 0.19 -8.16 6.37
N MET A 33 1.12 -9.00 6.84
CA MET A 33 1.05 -10.47 6.70
C MET A 33 -0.11 -11.09 7.49
N ASP A 34 -0.44 -10.54 8.66
CA ASP A 34 -1.49 -11.06 9.54
C ASP A 34 -2.92 -10.91 8.96
N GLN A 35 -3.06 -10.21 7.84
CA GLN A 35 -4.36 -10.05 7.15
C GLN A 35 -4.73 -11.26 6.29
N PHE A 36 -3.81 -12.20 6.03
CA PHE A 36 -4.03 -13.31 5.12
C PHE A 36 -4.30 -14.63 5.87
N SER A 37 -5.41 -15.29 5.54
CA SER A 37 -5.72 -16.62 6.06
C SER A 37 -5.00 -17.70 5.22
N ALA A 38 -4.57 -18.79 5.87
CA ALA A 38 -4.02 -19.95 5.16
C ALA A 38 -5.06 -20.71 4.32
N ASP A 39 -6.36 -20.48 4.59
CA ASP A 39 -7.47 -21.08 3.86
C ASP A 39 -7.70 -20.43 2.50
N ASP A 40 -7.37 -19.15 2.35
CA ASP A 40 -7.63 -18.40 1.11
C ASP A 40 -6.35 -18.02 0.37
N PHE A 41 -5.20 -18.01 1.06
CA PHE A 41 -3.92 -17.55 0.55
C PHE A 41 -2.79 -18.56 0.74
N GLN A 42 -1.81 -18.46 -0.14
CA GLN A 42 -0.54 -19.19 -0.06
C GLN A 42 0.58 -18.19 0.20
N LEU A 43 1.31 -18.36 1.30
CA LEU A 43 2.51 -17.62 1.64
C LEU A 43 3.75 -18.46 1.32
N VAL A 44 4.72 -17.88 0.62
CA VAL A 44 6.03 -18.47 0.30
C VAL A 44 7.11 -17.48 0.68
N VAL A 45 8.17 -17.97 1.32
CA VAL A 45 9.40 -17.20 1.58
C VAL A 45 10.49 -17.79 0.70
N ASP A 46 11.17 -16.95 -0.09
CA ASP A 46 12.27 -17.39 -0.96
C ASP A 46 13.63 -17.39 -0.25
N ASP A 47 14.70 -17.74 -0.97
CA ASP A 47 16.07 -17.80 -0.44
C ASP A 47 16.66 -16.43 -0.06
N ARG A 48 16.01 -15.34 -0.47
CA ARG A 48 16.38 -13.95 -0.15
C ARG A 48 15.57 -13.38 1.02
N ALA A 49 14.70 -14.20 1.61
CA ALA A 49 13.69 -13.79 2.57
C ALA A 49 12.66 -12.81 1.99
N ASP A 50 12.50 -12.77 0.66
CA ASP A 50 11.36 -12.11 0.03
C ASP A 50 10.11 -12.96 0.31
N VAL A 51 9.00 -12.30 0.62
CA VAL A 51 7.75 -12.97 0.95
C VAL A 51 6.73 -12.74 -0.14
N HIS A 52 6.09 -13.81 -0.57
CA HIS A 52 5.10 -13.82 -1.63
C HIS A 52 3.79 -14.38 -1.08
N VAL A 53 2.72 -13.61 -1.18
CA VAL A 53 1.36 -14.04 -0.86
C VAL A 53 0.53 -14.05 -2.13
N ASN A 54 -0.13 -15.16 -2.42
CA ASN A 54 -1.02 -15.30 -3.57
C ASN A 54 -2.38 -15.79 -3.10
N SER A 55 -3.46 -15.26 -3.64
CA SER A 55 -4.79 -15.89 -3.45
C SER A 55 -4.84 -17.23 -4.17
N ARG A 56 -5.64 -18.17 -3.66
CA ARG A 56 -5.79 -19.50 -4.27
C ARG A 56 -6.34 -19.47 -5.69
N ASP A 57 -7.17 -18.48 -6.01
CA ASP A 57 -7.69 -18.24 -7.37
C ASP A 57 -6.67 -17.57 -8.31
N ARG A 58 -5.45 -17.29 -7.81
CA ARG A 58 -4.34 -16.64 -8.52
C ARG A 58 -4.64 -15.24 -9.04
N ARG A 59 -5.66 -14.56 -8.50
CA ARG A 59 -6.01 -13.20 -8.90
C ARG A 59 -5.30 -12.12 -8.12
N PHE A 60 -4.97 -12.36 -6.86
CA PHE A 60 -4.25 -11.42 -6.01
C PHE A 60 -2.82 -11.89 -5.77
N TYR A 61 -1.90 -10.94 -5.79
CA TYR A 61 -0.50 -11.10 -5.42
C TYR A 61 -0.05 -9.95 -4.51
N LEU A 62 0.62 -10.29 -3.41
CA LEU A 62 1.44 -9.39 -2.61
C LEU A 62 2.89 -9.91 -2.60
N GLY A 63 3.85 -9.03 -2.85
CA GLY A 63 5.26 -9.26 -2.61
C GLY A 63 5.79 -8.29 -1.57
N TRP A 64 6.61 -8.78 -0.65
CA TRP A 64 7.40 -7.99 0.29
C TRP A 64 8.88 -8.29 0.10
N PHE A 65 9.66 -7.24 -0.12
CA PHE A 65 11.07 -7.27 -0.46
C PHE A 65 11.84 -6.41 0.56
N PRO A 66 12.25 -6.97 1.71
CA PRO A 66 12.81 -6.19 2.82
C PRO A 66 14.09 -5.42 2.43
N LEU A 67 14.83 -5.91 1.43
CA LEU A 67 16.06 -5.29 0.92
C LEU A 67 15.84 -4.56 -0.41
N GLY A 68 14.59 -4.41 -0.84
CA GLY A 68 14.21 -3.87 -2.14
C GLY A 68 14.34 -4.90 -3.26
N ARG A 69 13.35 -4.90 -4.15
CA ARG A 69 13.28 -5.87 -5.25
C ARG A 69 14.39 -5.61 -6.28
N PRO A 70 15.21 -6.61 -6.62
CA PRO A 70 16.29 -6.42 -7.60
C PRO A 70 15.79 -5.98 -8.97
N GLY A 71 16.50 -5.02 -9.57
CA GLY A 71 16.15 -4.42 -10.85
C GLY A 71 15.03 -3.37 -10.78
N THR A 72 14.64 -2.95 -9.58
CA THR A 72 13.69 -1.85 -9.34
C THR A 72 14.35 -0.71 -8.56
N ASP A 73 13.69 0.45 -8.51
CA ASP A 73 14.10 1.60 -7.69
C ASP A 73 13.58 1.44 -6.25
N GLY A 74 14.11 0.42 -5.54
CA GLY A 74 13.79 0.19 -4.13
C GLY A 74 12.36 -0.29 -3.84
N GLU A 75 11.71 -1.02 -4.76
CA GLU A 75 10.36 -1.58 -4.52
C GLU A 75 10.42 -2.53 -3.32
N GLY A 76 9.89 -2.10 -2.17
CA GLY A 76 9.79 -2.88 -0.94
C GLY A 76 8.49 -3.67 -0.86
N TRP A 77 7.45 -3.21 -1.54
CA TRP A 77 6.15 -3.87 -1.60
C TRP A 77 5.57 -3.82 -2.99
N LYS A 78 4.90 -4.92 -3.39
CA LYS A 78 4.15 -5.00 -4.64
C LYS A 78 2.78 -5.59 -4.37
N ILE A 79 1.73 -4.89 -4.76
CA ILE A 79 0.37 -5.45 -4.82
C ILE A 79 -0.04 -5.52 -6.29
N ALA A 80 -0.57 -6.66 -6.72
CA ALA A 80 -1.11 -6.84 -8.06
C ALA A 80 -2.42 -7.62 -8.01
N VAL A 81 -3.40 -7.14 -8.77
CA VAL A 81 -4.67 -7.82 -8.99
C VAL A 81 -4.83 -8.06 -10.48
N THR A 82 -4.96 -9.33 -10.85
CA THR A 82 -5.15 -9.76 -12.24
C THR A 82 -6.55 -9.39 -12.72
N GLY A 83 -6.62 -8.87 -13.93
CA GLY A 83 -7.88 -8.50 -14.59
C GLY A 83 -8.69 -9.70 -15.05
N ALA A 84 -9.94 -9.44 -15.40
CA ALA A 84 -10.80 -10.39 -16.11
C ALA A 84 -10.90 -10.01 -17.60
N ALA A 85 -11.50 -10.88 -18.42
CA ALA A 85 -11.69 -10.62 -19.85
C ALA A 85 -12.35 -9.27 -20.17
N LYS A 86 -13.18 -8.74 -19.25
CA LYS A 86 -13.93 -7.49 -19.42
C LYS A 86 -13.31 -6.27 -18.73
N ALA A 87 -12.31 -6.47 -17.85
CA ALA A 87 -11.74 -5.39 -17.05
C ALA A 87 -10.25 -5.64 -16.79
N ARG A 88 -9.42 -4.62 -17.03
CA ARG A 88 -7.98 -4.70 -16.76
C ARG A 88 -7.72 -4.80 -15.26
N GLY A 89 -6.68 -5.54 -14.91
CA GLY A 89 -6.14 -5.58 -13.56
C GLY A 89 -5.40 -4.29 -13.21
N TYR A 90 -4.87 -4.24 -12.01
CA TYR A 90 -4.08 -3.11 -11.53
C TYR A 90 -2.91 -3.59 -10.67
N GLN A 91 -1.97 -2.68 -10.46
CA GLN A 91 -0.82 -2.91 -9.60
C GLN A 91 -0.43 -1.62 -8.89
N MET A 92 0.15 -1.76 -7.71
CA MET A 92 0.73 -0.68 -6.92
C MET A 92 2.02 -1.15 -6.27
N SER A 93 2.97 -0.24 -6.16
CA SER A 93 4.29 -0.49 -5.61
C SER A 93 4.59 0.53 -4.54
N PHE A 94 5.22 0.11 -3.45
CA PHE A 94 5.70 0.96 -2.38
C PHE A 94 7.19 0.71 -2.18
N ASP A 95 7.92 1.73 -1.78
CA ASP A 95 9.36 1.59 -1.49
C ASP A 95 9.61 0.84 -0.17
N THR A 96 10.89 0.59 0.13
CA THR A 96 11.29 -0.08 1.38
C THR A 96 11.02 0.76 2.63
N GLU A 97 10.89 2.07 2.52
CA GLU A 97 10.71 2.98 3.66
C GLU A 97 9.25 3.32 3.94
N THR A 98 8.33 2.88 3.07
CA THR A 98 6.90 3.09 3.24
C THR A 98 6.43 2.36 4.50
N PRO A 99 5.75 3.05 5.44
CA PRO A 99 5.30 2.42 6.65
C PRO A 99 4.36 1.25 6.40
N ALA A 100 4.60 0.13 7.09
CA ALA A 100 3.80 -1.09 6.98
C ALA A 100 2.31 -0.82 7.27
N ASP A 101 1.96 0.12 8.16
CA ASP A 101 0.57 0.53 8.41
C ASP A 101 -0.12 1.10 7.15
N VAL A 102 0.60 1.86 6.31
CA VAL A 102 0.06 2.41 5.06
C VAL A 102 -0.17 1.29 4.05
N VAL A 103 0.80 0.38 3.92
CA VAL A 103 0.68 -0.79 3.05
C VAL A 103 -0.45 -1.71 3.53
N ALA A 104 -0.57 -1.90 4.84
CA ALA A 104 -1.62 -2.68 5.47
C ALA A 104 -3.00 -2.12 5.16
N ALA A 105 -3.17 -0.79 5.24
CA ALA A 105 -4.43 -0.14 4.88
C ALA A 105 -4.77 -0.31 3.39
N ALA A 106 -3.77 -0.23 2.51
CA ALA A 106 -3.96 -0.49 1.08
C ALA A 106 -4.38 -1.95 0.83
N VAL A 107 -3.71 -2.92 1.46
CA VAL A 107 -4.04 -4.36 1.37
C VAL A 107 -5.46 -4.62 1.86
N ALA A 108 -5.82 -4.13 3.05
CA ALA A 108 -7.15 -4.26 3.62
C ALA A 108 -8.21 -3.76 2.62
N ARG A 109 -7.96 -2.60 2.02
CA ARG A 109 -8.88 -2.04 1.02
C ARG A 109 -9.00 -2.92 -0.22
N VAL A 110 -7.93 -3.52 -0.69
CA VAL A 110 -8.00 -4.47 -1.82
C VAL A 110 -8.83 -5.70 -1.44
N LEU A 111 -8.58 -6.29 -0.28
CA LEU A 111 -9.29 -7.47 0.21
C LEU A 111 -10.80 -7.19 0.37
N GLU A 112 -11.19 -6.01 0.86
CA GLU A 112 -12.59 -5.59 0.94
C GLU A 112 -13.29 -5.53 -0.42
N THR A 113 -12.55 -5.30 -1.51
CA THR A 113 -13.12 -5.33 -2.87
C THR A 113 -13.28 -6.74 -3.43
N SER A 114 -12.71 -7.75 -2.78
CA SER A 114 -12.91 -9.14 -3.16
C SER A 114 -14.28 -9.62 -2.66
N GLN A 115 -15.15 -10.03 -3.58
CA GLN A 115 -16.43 -10.66 -3.26
C GLN A 115 -16.27 -12.17 -3.41
N GLN A 116 -16.65 -12.93 -2.38
CA GLN A 116 -16.92 -14.35 -2.56
C GLN A 116 -18.15 -14.49 -3.47
N VAL A 117 -18.04 -15.34 -4.49
CA VAL A 117 -19.11 -15.63 -5.46
C VAL A 117 -19.76 -16.95 -5.10
#